data_AF-A0AAV0DU92-F1
#
_entry.id   AF-A0AAV0DU92-F1
#
_cell.length_a   1.000
_cell.length_b   1.000
_cell.length_c   1.000
_cell.angle_alpha   90.00
_cell.angle_beta   90.00
_cell.angle_gamma   90.00
#
_symmetry.space_group_name_H-M   'P 1'
#
loop_
_entity.id
_entity.type
_entity.pdbx_description
1 polymer ?
#
loop_
_entity_poly.entity_id
_entity_poly.type
_entity_poly.pdbx_seq_one_letter_code
_entity_poly.pdbx_strand_id
1 'polypeptide(L)' 'MWDYILEKYMVPIEGRKWVMSTINDLWRVHKSRMKDKHYYAYTTDARRWKNRPKTISEQQFRDLLNYWDLE' A
#
# COMPACT_ATOMS: atom_id res chain seq x y z
N MET A 1 -0.66 -14.66 3.08
CA MET A 1 0.55 -13.83 3.36
C MET A 1 1.66 -14.66 4.00
N TRP A 2 1.40 -15.37 5.11
CA TRP A 2 2.41 -16.23 5.74
C TRP A 2 2.94 -17.33 4.80
N ASP A 3 2.06 -18.01 4.06
CA ASP A 3 2.47 -19.06 3.12
C ASP A 3 3.31 -18.50 1.96
N TYR A 4 2.98 -17.30 1.47
CA TYR A 4 3.78 -16.60 0.46
C TYR A 4 5.18 -16.25 0.96
N ILE A 5 5.33 -15.91 2.24
CA ILE A 5 6.64 -15.65 2.85
C ILE A 5 7.44 -16.95 2.91
N LEU A 6 6.82 -18.06 3.33
CA LEU A 6 7.50 -19.36 3.41
C LEU A 6 7.89 -19.91 2.04
N GLU A 7 7.14 -19.59 0.99
CA GLU A 7 7.50 -19.92 -0.41
C GLU A 7 8.80 -19.20 -0.83
N LYS A 8 9.04 -17.98 -0.34
CA LYS A 8 10.19 -17.14 -0.74
C LYS A 8 11.36 -17.21 0.24
N TYR A 9 11.10 -17.50 1.52
CA TYR A 9 12.05 -17.38 2.61
C TYR A 9 11.89 -18.54 3.60
N MET A 10 13.00 -19.16 3.98
CA MET A 10 13.02 -20.16 5.05
C MET A 10 12.99 -19.46 6.41
N VAL A 11 11.79 -19.12 6.89
CA VAL A 11 11.59 -18.45 8.18
C VAL A 11 11.22 -19.48 9.25
N PRO A 12 11.96 -19.58 10.37
CA PRO A 12 11.57 -20.39 11.51
C PRO A 12 10.22 -19.95 12.09
N ILE A 13 9.46 -20.88 12.66
CA ILE A 13 8.11 -20.58 13.16
C ILE A 13 8.12 -19.60 14.32
N GLU A 14 9.21 -19.58 15.09
CA GLU A 14 9.49 -18.63 16.17
C GLU A 14 9.57 -17.19 15.65
N GLY A 15 10.04 -17.00 14.42
CA GLY A 15 10.15 -15.71 13.74
C GLY A 15 8.81 -15.19 13.19
N ARG A 16 7.76 -16.03 13.13
CA ARG A 16 6.47 -15.69 12.51
C ARG A 16 5.86 -14.41 13.05
N LYS A 17 5.84 -14.25 14.38
CA LYS A 17 5.24 -13.08 15.03
C LYS A 17 5.96 -11.80 14.62
N TRP A 18 7.28 -11.81 14.66
CA TRP A 18 8.10 -10.65 14.31
C TRP A 18 7.96 -10.29 12.82
N VAL A 19 8.00 -11.28 11.93
CA VAL A 19 7.84 -11.04 10.48
C VAL A 19 6.47 -10.47 10.16
N MET A 20 5.40 -11.06 10.70
CA MET A 20 4.04 -10.57 10.45
C MET A 20 3.82 -9.16 11.01
N SER A 21 4.38 -8.85 12.19
CA SER A 21 4.35 -7.49 12.75
C SER A 21 5.07 -6.49 11.86
N THR A 22 6.28 -6.84 11.41
CA THR A 22 7.10 -5.98 10.54
C THR A 22 6.41 -5.70 9.22
N ILE A 23 5.77 -6.71 8.61
CA ILE A 23 5.00 -6.55 7.37
C ILE A 23 3.82 -5.61 7.59
N ASN A 24 3.10 -5.74 8.70
CA ASN A 24 1.99 -4.84 9.02
C ASN A 24 2.46 -3.39 9.17
N ASP A 25 3.58 -3.16 9.85
CA ASP A 25 4.14 -1.82 10.01
C ASP A 25 4.62 -1.23 8.68
N LEU A 26 5.33 -2.03 7.87
CA LEU A 26 5.74 -1.64 6.53
C LEU A 26 4.54 -1.35 5.62
N TRP A 27 3.45 -2.10 5.75
CA TRP A 27 2.23 -1.85 5.00
C TRP A 27 1.56 -0.53 5.40
N ARG A 28 1.51 -0.21 6.70
CA ARG A 28 1.02 1.09 7.19
C ARG A 28 1.85 2.24 6.62
N VAL A 29 3.18 2.12 6.67
CA VAL A 29 4.11 3.11 6.11
C VAL A 29 3.94 3.24 4.59
N HIS A 30 3.79 2.12 3.88
CA HIS A 30 3.55 2.12 2.43
C HIS A 30 2.28 2.88 2.08
N LYS A 31 1.16 2.59 2.75
CA LYS A 31 -0.12 3.29 2.52
C LYS A 31 0.00 4.79 2.77
N SER A 32 0.65 5.19 3.86
CA SER A 32 0.88 6.60 4.19
C SER A 32 1.69 7.30 3.09
N ARG A 33 2.82 6.71 2.67
CA ARG A 33 3.65 7.25 1.58
C ARG A 33 2.93 7.30 0.23
N MET A 34 2.05 6.35 -0.04
CA MET A 34 1.22 6.34 -1.26
C MET A 34 0.24 7.52 -1.27
N LYS A 35 -0.47 7.74 -0.14
CA LYS A 35 -1.39 8.88 -0.01
C LYS A 35 -0.62 10.21 -0.13
N ASP A 36 0.53 10.33 0.52
CA ASP A 36 1.38 11.52 0.44
C ASP A 36 1.78 11.87 -1.01
N LYS A 37 2.33 10.90 -1.73
CA LYS A 37 2.85 11.09 -3.09
C LYS A 37 1.79 11.28 -4.17
N HIS A 38 0.62 10.66 -4.02
CA HIS A 38 -0.37 10.60 -5.10
C HIS A 38 -1.65 11.36 -4.81
N TYR A 39 -1.97 11.63 -3.54
CA TYR A 39 -3.16 12.37 -3.13
C TYR A 39 -2.82 13.76 -2.61
N TYR A 40 -1.95 13.89 -1.60
CA TYR A 40 -1.61 15.21 -1.03
C TYR A 40 -0.70 16.05 -1.92
N ALA A 41 0.12 15.42 -2.76
CA ALA A 41 0.99 16.13 -3.72
C ALA A 41 0.22 16.94 -4.78
N TYR A 42 -1.07 16.67 -5.00
CA TYR A 42 -1.86 17.30 -6.05
C TYR A 42 -3.23 17.78 -5.53
N THR A 43 -3.58 19.01 -5.88
CA THR A 43 -4.82 19.66 -5.43
C THR A 43 -6.07 19.22 -6.19
N THR A 44 -5.92 18.67 -7.42
CA THR A 44 -7.06 18.31 -8.28
C THR A 44 -7.00 16.85 -8.71
N ASP A 45 -8.18 16.21 -8.79
CA ASP A 45 -8.28 14.79 -9.14
C ASP A 45 -7.75 14.49 -10.54
N ALA A 46 -7.93 15.41 -11.49
CA ALA A 46 -7.33 15.27 -12.82
C ALA A 46 -5.79 15.14 -12.75
N ARG A 47 -5.13 15.88 -11.85
CA ARG A 47 -3.68 15.77 -11.64
C ARG A 47 -3.30 14.51 -10.88
N ARG A 48 -4.09 14.10 -9.88
CA ARG A 48 -3.91 12.82 -9.15
C ARG A 48 -4.00 11.63 -10.12
N TRP A 49 -5.00 11.64 -11.00
CA TRP A 49 -5.22 10.62 -12.03
C TRP A 49 -4.08 10.55 -13.04
N LYS A 50 -3.61 11.71 -13.53
CA LYS A 50 -2.47 11.77 -14.46
C LYS A 50 -1.18 11.21 -13.86
N ASN A 51 -1.01 11.32 -12.55
CA ASN A 51 0.16 10.84 -11.80
C ASN A 51 -0.11 9.53 -11.04
N ARG A 52 -1.05 8.70 -11.52
CA ARG A 52 -1.36 7.40 -10.92
C ARG A 52 -0.11 6.49 -10.89
N PRO A 53 0.13 5.75 -9.79
CA PRO A 53 1.14 4.71 -9.78
C PRO A 53 0.80 3.59 -10.79
N LYS A 54 1.77 3.21 -11.63
CA LYS A 54 1.61 2.15 -12.64
C LYS A 54 1.47 0.75 -12.06
N THR A 55 1.76 0.59 -10.77
CA THR A 55 1.77 -0.70 -10.07
C THR A 55 0.39 -1.15 -9.60
N ILE A 56 -0.63 -0.28 -9.65
CA ILE A 56 -2.00 -0.60 -9.27
C ILE A 56 -2.95 -0.40 -10.45
N SER A 57 -4.06 -1.13 -10.44
CA SER A 57 -5.06 -1.01 -11.50
C SER A 57 -5.79 0.33 -11.43
N GLU A 58 -6.42 0.73 -12.54
CA GLU A 58 -7.16 1.99 -12.61
C GLU A 58 -8.31 2.01 -11.61
N GLN A 59 -9.03 0.89 -11.53
CA GLN A 59 -10.16 0.73 -10.63
C GLN A 59 -9.72 0.84 -9.17
N GLN A 60 -8.65 0.14 -8.80
CA GLN A 60 -8.11 0.22 -7.43
C GLN A 60 -7.72 1.63 -7.04
N PHE A 61 -7.11 2.39 -7.96
CA PHE A 61 -6.75 3.77 -7.66
C PHE A 61 -7.97 4.68 -7.55
N ARG A 62 -8.99 4.48 -8.38
CA ARG A 62 -10.25 5.22 -8.28
C ARG A 62 -10.93 4.99 -6.93
N ASP A 63 -10.97 3.74 -6.48
CA ASP A 63 -11.54 3.38 -5.18
C ASP A 63 -10.74 4.01 -4.03
N LEU A 64 -9.40 4.10 -4.16
CA LEU A 64 -8.54 4.78 -3.19
C LEU A 64 -8.79 6.29 -3.14
N LEU A 65 -8.95 6.96 -4.29
CA LEU A 65 -9.28 8.38 -4.32
C LEU A 65 -10.60 8.65 -3.61
N ASN A 66 -11.65 7.90 -3.97
CA ASN A 66 -12.95 7.99 -3.31
C ASN A 66 -12.86 7.76 -1.80
N TYR A 67 -12.08 6.75 -1.36
CA TYR A 67 -11.87 6.48 0.06
C TYR A 67 -11.17 7.63 0.78
N TRP A 68 -10.17 8.26 0.16
CA TRP A 68 -9.41 9.37 0.75
C TRP A 68 -10.13 10.72 0.73
N ASP A 69 -11.08 10.92 -0.17
CA ASP A 69 -11.96 12.10 -0.17
C ASP A 69 -13.05 12.00 0.92
N LEU A 70 -13.39 10.78 1.36
CA LEU A 70 -14.34 10.52 2.45
C LEU A 70 -13.72 10.62 3.86
N GLU A 71 -12.39 10.61 3.96
CA GLU A 71 -11.59 10.64 5.20
C GLU A 71 -11.23 12.08 5.60
#